data_AF-A0A150RU54-F1
#
_entry.id   AF-A0A150RU54-F1
#
_cell.length_a   1.000
_cell.length_b   1.000
_cell.length_c   1.000
_cell.angle_alpha   90.00
_cell.angle_beta   90.00
_cell.angle_gamma   90.00
#
_symmetry.space_group_name_H-M   'P 1'
#
loop_
_entity.id
_entity.type
_entity.pdbx_description
1 polymer ?
#
loop_
_entity_poly.entity_id
_entity_poly.type
_entity_poly.pdbx_seq_one_letter_code
_entity_poly.pdbx_strand_id
1 'polypeptide(L)'
;MWATACLLACGCTAIAGLDRPYHLDAGGDDPGGGGAGGGQPADCGEEASSGCVYARCGDVPASAPGGAYTLDLDGDGPEEPLQVYCGEPTDGDGDRWALVYNSVGATDGATLPFWKILYDDRLTAKGEPSIDGNHYQPSLYVAGREYRDEVEDIAGTVAEVMRATAEGIETEDMHLLTPIRVAGDGNLFDWQFGTGWASADFDRDTKGDGNCSSAYAGVTQHYGNCFVYNLGADDDEPIA
;
A
#
# COMPACT_ATOMS: atom_id res chain seq x y z
N MET A 1 12.41 -19.95 -22.58
CA MET A 1 11.74 -18.84 -23.30
C MET A 1 10.53 -18.50 -22.46
N TRP A 2 10.46 -17.45 -21.65
CA TRP A 2 11.20 -16.19 -21.56
C TRP A 2 11.58 -15.99 -20.09
N ALA A 3 12.87 -15.77 -19.81
CA ALA A 3 13.30 -15.21 -18.53
C ALA A 3 13.47 -13.72 -18.80
N THR A 4 12.42 -12.95 -18.52
CA THR A 4 12.53 -11.50 -18.51
C THR A 4 13.12 -11.12 -17.16
N ALA A 5 14.43 -11.30 -17.03
CA ALA A 5 15.21 -10.57 -16.04
C ALA A 5 15.22 -9.11 -16.52
N CYS A 6 14.23 -8.34 -16.07
CA CYS A 6 14.24 -6.90 -16.29
C CYS A 6 15.27 -6.30 -15.35
N LEU A 7 16.44 -6.01 -15.93
CA LEU A 7 17.37 -5.01 -15.43
C LEU A 7 16.60 -3.76 -14.98
N LEU A 8 17.04 -3.24 -13.82
CA LEU A 8 16.87 -1.89 -13.29
C LEU A 8 15.62 -1.68 -12.43
N ALA A 9 15.83 -1.73 -11.11
CA ALA A 9 14.88 -1.30 -10.10
C ALA A 9 14.46 0.17 -10.32
N CYS A 10 13.24 0.34 -10.82
CA CYS A 10 12.46 1.55 -10.72
C CYS A 10 11.15 1.16 -10.01
N GLY A 11 10.69 2.04 -9.11
CA GLY A 11 9.37 2.07 -8.48
C GLY A 11 8.58 0.76 -8.41
N CYS A 12 8.55 0.05 -7.29
CA CYS A 12 7.43 -0.87 -7.02
C CYS A 12 6.40 -0.13 -6.17
N THR A 13 5.22 0.07 -6.71
CA THR A 13 4.15 0.84 -6.08
C THR A 13 2.96 -0.09 -5.86
N ALA A 14 2.58 -0.34 -4.60
CA ALA A 14 1.26 -0.91 -4.33
C ALA A 14 0.32 0.16 -3.88
N ILE A 15 -0.87 0.06 -4.44
CA ILE A 15 -1.93 1.02 -4.25
C ILE A 15 -3.19 0.25 -3.82
N ALA A 16 -3.83 0.72 -2.75
CA ALA A 16 -5.12 0.22 -2.30
C ALA A 16 -6.27 1.12 -2.79
N GLY A 17 -7.32 0.47 -3.29
CA GLY A 17 -8.59 1.05 -3.66
C GLY A 17 -9.56 0.93 -2.50
N LEU A 18 -10.20 2.05 -2.17
CA LEU A 18 -11.18 2.17 -1.09
C LEU A 18 -12.58 2.39 -1.71
N ASP A 19 -12.99 1.50 -2.60
CA ASP A 19 -14.21 1.70 -3.40
C ASP A 19 -15.51 1.46 -2.62
N ARG A 20 -15.44 1.07 -1.34
CA ARG A 20 -16.63 0.86 -0.51
C ARG A 20 -16.51 1.57 0.83
N PRO A 21 -17.58 2.26 1.30
CA PRO A 21 -17.61 2.79 2.65
C PRO A 21 -17.41 1.64 3.64
N TYR A 22 -16.38 1.76 4.48
CA TYR A 22 -16.13 0.85 5.58
C TYR A 22 -17.15 1.16 6.67
N HIS A 23 -18.29 0.48 6.64
CA HIS A 23 -19.17 0.46 7.79
C HIS A 23 -18.64 -0.60 8.76
N LEU A 24 -17.93 -0.16 9.80
CA LEU A 24 -17.97 -0.89 11.05
C LEU A 24 -19.45 -0.90 11.46
N ASP A 25 -20.06 -2.08 11.50
CA ASP A 25 -21.39 -2.25 12.08
C ASP A 25 -21.32 -1.88 13.57
N ALA A 26 -21.40 -0.58 13.87
CA ALA A 26 -21.73 -0.09 15.19
C ALA A 26 -23.25 -0.26 15.35
N GLY A 27 -23.65 -1.46 15.79
CA GLY A 27 -25.00 -1.67 16.26
C GLY A 27 -25.31 -0.72 17.42
N GLY A 28 -26.26 0.19 17.23
CA GLY A 28 -26.82 0.99 18.32
C GLY A 28 -27.57 2.24 17.86
N ASP A 29 -28.89 2.23 18.05
CA ASP A 29 -29.87 3.27 17.75
C ASP A 29 -29.50 4.72 18.17
N ASP A 30 -29.83 5.68 17.29
CA ASP A 30 -29.96 7.14 17.57
C ASP A 30 -31.26 7.38 18.40
N PRO A 31 -31.36 8.40 19.30
CA PRO A 31 -31.56 9.79 18.87
C PRO A 31 -30.96 10.88 19.79
N GLY A 32 -30.12 11.75 19.22
CA GLY A 32 -30.23 13.22 19.33
C GLY A 32 -29.56 13.99 20.49
N GLY A 33 -29.14 15.22 20.17
CA GLY A 33 -28.87 16.29 21.15
C GLY A 33 -27.72 17.21 20.78
N GLY A 34 -28.03 18.44 20.33
CA GLY A 34 -27.05 19.39 19.79
C GLY A 34 -26.13 20.09 20.80
N GLY A 35 -25.13 20.82 20.28
CA GLY A 35 -24.27 21.67 21.11
C GLY A 35 -22.98 22.17 20.46
N ALA A 36 -23.11 23.26 19.70
CA ALA A 36 -22.13 24.29 19.29
C ALA A 36 -20.61 24.16 19.64
N GLY A 37 -19.78 24.30 18.59
CA GLY A 37 -18.36 24.62 18.64
C GLY A 37 -17.81 24.97 17.25
N GLY A 38 -18.16 26.15 16.74
CA GLY A 38 -17.90 26.55 15.35
C GLY A 38 -16.45 26.85 15.02
N GLY A 39 -15.82 25.95 14.27
CA GLY A 39 -15.04 26.30 13.09
C GLY A 39 -15.88 25.92 11.86
N GLN A 40 -16.02 26.80 10.88
CA GLN A 40 -16.65 26.42 9.62
C GLN A 40 -15.83 25.27 9.03
N PRO A 41 -16.42 24.10 8.70
CA PRO A 41 -15.66 23.04 8.05
C PRO A 41 -15.02 23.63 6.81
N ALA A 42 -13.76 23.30 6.57
CA ALA A 42 -13.12 23.64 5.31
C ALA A 42 -14.05 23.19 4.17
N ASP A 43 -14.26 24.04 3.17
CA ASP A 43 -15.06 23.66 2.01
C ASP A 43 -14.25 22.65 1.20
N CYS A 44 -14.44 21.37 1.52
CA CYS A 44 -13.69 20.26 0.94
C CYS A 44 -14.36 19.68 -0.31
N GLY A 45 -15.46 20.29 -0.77
CA GLY A 45 -16.32 19.74 -1.83
C GLY A 45 -15.88 20.10 -3.25
N GLU A 46 -15.38 21.31 -3.47
CA GLU A 46 -15.00 21.78 -4.82
C GLU A 46 -13.48 21.90 -5.02
N GLU A 47 -12.74 22.18 -3.95
CA GLU A 47 -11.29 22.32 -3.96
C GLU A 47 -10.67 21.70 -2.71
N ALA A 48 -9.51 21.05 -2.87
CA ALA A 48 -8.76 20.60 -1.71
C ALA A 48 -8.16 21.83 -0.99
N SER A 49 -8.37 21.93 0.32
CA SER A 49 -7.85 23.02 1.14
C SER A 49 -7.19 22.52 2.42
N SER A 50 -6.34 23.35 3.03
CA SER A 50 -5.63 23.01 4.25
C SER A 50 -6.62 22.75 5.38
N GLY A 51 -6.57 21.55 5.98
CA GLY A 51 -7.48 21.15 7.06
C GLY A 51 -8.66 20.29 6.61
N CYS A 52 -8.77 19.98 5.31
CA CYS A 52 -9.70 18.96 4.84
C CYS A 52 -9.28 17.56 5.31
N VAL A 53 -10.28 16.78 5.68
CA VAL A 53 -10.16 15.37 6.06
C VAL A 53 -11.17 14.61 5.21
N TYR A 54 -10.73 13.56 4.54
CA TYR A 54 -11.55 12.78 3.60
C TYR A 54 -11.68 11.34 4.09
N ALA A 55 -12.78 10.64 3.78
CA ALA A 55 -12.90 9.24 4.20
C ALA A 55 -12.02 8.30 3.37
N ARG A 56 -11.69 8.71 2.14
CA ARG A 56 -10.87 7.94 1.19
C ARG A 56 -10.33 8.86 0.10
N CYS A 57 -9.32 8.37 -0.64
CA CYS A 57 -8.76 9.11 -1.77
C CYS A 57 -9.79 9.43 -2.86
N GLY A 58 -10.77 8.56 -3.12
CA GLY A 58 -11.84 8.83 -4.09
C GLY A 58 -12.73 10.03 -3.74
N ASP A 59 -12.72 10.50 -2.48
CA ASP A 59 -13.48 11.69 -2.06
C ASP A 59 -12.66 12.98 -2.21
N VAL A 60 -11.37 12.90 -2.51
CA VAL A 60 -10.53 14.06 -2.82
C VAL A 60 -10.95 14.62 -4.18
N PRO A 61 -11.28 15.93 -4.30
CA PRO A 61 -11.78 16.50 -5.54
C PRO A 61 -10.91 16.16 -6.75
N ALA A 62 -11.52 15.75 -7.86
CA ALA A 62 -10.80 15.36 -9.09
C ALA A 62 -9.92 16.50 -9.67
N SER A 63 -10.21 17.76 -9.30
CA SER A 63 -9.43 18.95 -9.65
C SER A 63 -8.10 19.09 -8.88
N ALA A 64 -7.97 18.41 -7.73
CA ALA A 64 -6.76 18.45 -6.92
C ALA A 64 -5.61 17.67 -7.59
N PRO A 65 -4.33 18.03 -7.38
CA PRO A 65 -3.21 17.22 -7.88
C PRO A 65 -3.12 15.88 -7.09
N GLY A 66 -2.33 14.92 -7.57
CA GLY A 66 -1.85 13.85 -6.72
C GLY A 66 -0.98 14.40 -5.58
N GLY A 67 -1.03 13.79 -4.40
CA GLY A 67 -0.29 14.28 -3.24
C GLY A 67 -0.74 13.70 -1.91
N ALA A 68 -0.14 14.18 -0.82
CA ALA A 68 -0.51 13.80 0.54
C ALA A 68 -1.78 14.53 1.00
N TYR A 69 -2.74 13.76 1.49
CA TYR A 69 -4.00 14.22 2.06
C TYR A 69 -4.25 13.58 3.42
N THR A 70 -4.99 14.28 4.28
CA THR A 70 -5.46 13.72 5.55
C THR A 70 -6.69 12.86 5.28
N LEU A 71 -6.61 11.57 5.61
CA LEU A 71 -7.74 10.66 5.54
C LEU A 71 -8.16 10.17 6.92
N ASP A 72 -9.46 10.02 7.11
CA ASP A 72 -10.11 9.45 8.29
C ASP A 72 -10.94 8.25 7.84
N LEU A 73 -10.36 7.05 7.96
CA LEU A 73 -10.85 5.85 7.30
C LEU A 73 -12.06 5.22 8.01
N ASP A 74 -12.26 5.52 9.29
CA ASP A 74 -13.36 5.05 10.12
C ASP A 74 -14.34 6.17 10.53
N GLY A 75 -14.02 7.44 10.23
CA GLY A 75 -14.91 8.58 10.42
C GLY A 75 -15.04 8.95 11.89
N ASP A 76 -16.25 8.86 12.45
CA ASP A 76 -16.46 9.13 13.88
C ASP A 76 -15.92 8.00 14.80
N GLY A 77 -15.12 7.07 14.24
CA GLY A 77 -14.51 5.97 14.95
C GLY A 77 -13.31 6.39 15.81
N PRO A 78 -12.65 5.42 16.49
CA PRO A 78 -11.56 5.71 17.41
C PRO A 78 -10.19 5.90 16.74
N GLU A 79 -10.03 5.57 15.47
CA GLU A 79 -8.74 5.71 14.78
C GLU A 79 -8.48 7.18 14.45
N GLU A 80 -7.21 7.58 14.57
CA GLU A 80 -6.82 8.95 14.25
C GLU A 80 -6.64 9.12 12.73
N PRO A 81 -6.96 10.30 12.18
CA PRO A 81 -6.70 10.58 10.77
C PRO A 81 -5.22 10.42 10.40
N LEU A 82 -4.94 9.85 9.22
CA LEU A 82 -3.60 9.59 8.72
C LEU A 82 -3.27 10.40 7.47
N GLN A 83 -1.98 10.68 7.26
CA GLN A 83 -1.48 11.21 6.00
C GLN A 83 -1.32 10.08 4.98
N VAL A 84 -1.95 10.24 3.82
CA VAL A 84 -1.97 9.26 2.73
C VAL A 84 -1.67 9.95 1.42
N TYR A 85 -0.78 9.37 0.61
CA TYR A 85 -0.63 9.82 -0.75
C TYR A 85 -1.80 9.30 -1.59
N CYS A 86 -2.60 10.22 -2.12
CA CYS A 86 -3.63 9.93 -3.11
C CYS A 86 -3.07 10.22 -4.50
N GLY A 87 -3.16 9.23 -5.38
CA GLY A 87 -2.71 9.37 -6.76
C GLY A 87 -3.53 10.37 -7.58
N GLU A 88 -3.11 10.54 -8.83
CA GLU A 88 -3.90 11.23 -9.85
C GLU A 88 -5.22 10.47 -10.10
N PRO A 89 -6.31 11.15 -10.51
CA PRO A 89 -7.54 10.50 -10.91
C PRO A 89 -7.28 9.53 -12.06
N THR A 90 -7.84 8.33 -11.98
CA THR A 90 -7.75 7.37 -13.09
C THR A 90 -8.77 7.69 -14.19
N ASP A 91 -8.38 7.44 -15.45
CA ASP A 91 -9.23 7.72 -16.61
C ASP A 91 -10.51 6.86 -16.59
N GLY A 92 -11.67 7.51 -16.42
CA GLY A 92 -12.99 6.90 -16.64
C GLY A 92 -13.97 7.14 -15.50
N ASP A 93 -13.54 6.94 -14.26
CA ASP A 93 -14.44 6.94 -13.09
C ASP A 93 -14.11 8.07 -12.08
N GLY A 94 -12.98 8.76 -12.25
CA GLY A 94 -12.57 9.87 -11.38
C GLY A 94 -11.99 9.41 -10.03
N ASP A 95 -11.95 8.10 -9.78
CA ASP A 95 -11.46 7.52 -8.56
C ASP A 95 -9.93 7.61 -8.45
N ARG A 96 -9.50 7.87 -7.21
CA ARG A 96 -8.10 7.96 -6.80
C ARG A 96 -7.75 6.82 -5.87
N TRP A 97 -6.47 6.54 -5.89
CA TRP A 97 -5.84 5.34 -5.41
C TRP A 97 -4.92 5.72 -4.24
N ALA A 98 -5.03 5.03 -3.10
CA ALA A 98 -4.26 5.30 -1.90
C ALA A 98 -2.94 4.51 -1.91
N LEU A 99 -1.81 5.19 -1.76
CA LEU A 99 -0.49 4.55 -1.79
C LEU A 99 -0.20 3.78 -0.50
N VAL A 100 -0.15 2.45 -0.58
CA VAL A 100 0.25 1.59 0.56
C VAL A 100 1.75 1.56 0.68
N TYR A 101 2.44 1.39 -0.44
CA TYR A 101 3.89 1.51 -0.49
C TYR A 101 4.39 2.02 -1.82
N ASN A 102 5.59 2.60 -1.76
CA ASN A 102 6.40 2.91 -2.93
C ASN A 102 7.85 2.56 -2.63
N SER A 103 8.52 1.92 -3.58
CA SER A 103 9.95 1.65 -3.51
C SER A 103 10.69 2.27 -4.68
N VAL A 104 11.45 3.32 -4.41
CA VAL A 104 12.29 4.02 -5.40
C VAL A 104 13.74 3.64 -5.16
N GLY A 105 14.39 3.09 -6.19
CA GLY A 105 15.82 2.81 -6.16
C GLY A 105 16.62 4.09 -5.95
N ALA A 106 17.28 4.23 -4.80
CA ALA A 106 18.13 5.37 -4.49
C ALA A 106 19.60 4.97 -4.67
N THR A 107 20.34 5.78 -5.44
CA THR A 107 21.78 5.53 -5.72
C THR A 107 22.68 5.66 -4.50
N ASP A 108 22.19 6.25 -3.40
CA ASP A 108 22.88 6.33 -2.12
C ASP A 108 22.64 5.11 -1.21
N GLY A 109 21.88 4.12 -1.69
CA GLY A 109 21.63 2.86 -0.99
C GLY A 109 20.58 2.94 0.11
N ALA A 110 19.75 3.99 0.17
CA ALA A 110 18.71 4.14 1.19
C ALA A 110 17.53 3.14 1.04
N THR A 111 17.34 2.53 -0.13
CA THR A 111 16.19 1.64 -0.42
C THR A 111 16.26 0.33 0.36
N LEU A 112 17.41 -0.36 0.35
CA LEU A 112 17.60 -1.59 1.13
C LEU A 112 17.34 -1.41 2.64
N PRO A 113 17.97 -0.46 3.36
CA PRO A 113 17.69 -0.23 4.77
C PRO A 113 16.28 0.32 5.03
N PHE A 114 15.63 0.93 4.03
CA PHE A 114 14.22 1.29 4.16
C PHE A 114 13.33 0.06 4.30
N TRP A 115 13.57 -0.98 3.49
CA TRP A 115 12.75 -2.19 3.48
C TRP A 115 13.10 -3.23 4.54
N LYS A 116 14.11 -2.97 5.37
CA LYS A 116 14.42 -3.78 6.57
C LYS A 116 13.49 -3.43 7.73
N ILE A 117 12.21 -3.79 7.60
CA ILE A 117 11.18 -3.56 8.61
C ILE A 117 11.10 -4.81 9.50
N LEU A 118 11.34 -4.66 10.80
CA LEU A 118 11.21 -5.75 11.77
C LEU A 118 9.73 -6.06 12.03
N TYR A 119 9.44 -7.26 12.52
CA TYR A 119 8.06 -7.69 12.76
C TYR A 119 7.28 -6.79 13.71
N ASP A 120 7.92 -6.32 14.79
CA ASP A 120 7.31 -5.39 15.74
C ASP A 120 6.95 -4.03 15.10
N ASP A 121 7.60 -3.68 13.98
CA ASP A 121 7.39 -2.43 13.23
C ASP A 121 6.46 -2.60 12.01
N ARG A 122 5.89 -3.79 11.76
CA ARG A 122 5.13 -4.10 10.53
C ARG A 122 3.88 -3.24 10.32
N LEU A 123 3.33 -2.66 11.38
CA LEU A 123 2.19 -1.73 11.33
C LEU A 123 2.61 -0.27 11.55
N THR A 124 3.90 0.01 11.55
CA THR A 124 4.44 1.37 11.74
C THR A 124 4.72 1.99 10.37
N ALA A 125 4.11 3.15 10.12
CA ALA A 125 4.37 3.91 8.90
C ALA A 125 5.84 4.37 8.82
N LYS A 126 6.38 4.38 7.60
CA LYS A 126 7.78 4.76 7.32
C LYS A 126 7.86 5.58 6.04
N GLY A 127 8.66 6.65 6.07
CA GLY A 127 8.81 7.56 4.94
C GLY A 127 7.61 8.50 4.76
N GLU A 128 7.85 9.67 4.17
CA GLU A 128 6.79 10.63 3.86
C GLU A 128 5.88 10.08 2.74
N PRO A 129 4.56 10.33 2.77
CA PRO A 129 3.65 9.93 1.70
C PRO A 129 4.01 10.62 0.39
N SER A 130 4.69 9.92 -0.50
CA SER A 130 5.20 10.45 -1.77
C SER A 130 5.49 9.33 -2.77
N ILE A 131 5.35 9.64 -4.06
CA ILE A 131 5.79 8.77 -5.16
C ILE A 131 7.27 8.98 -5.53
N ASP A 132 7.90 10.05 -5.04
CA ASP A 132 9.31 10.38 -5.34
C ASP A 132 10.30 9.68 -4.40
N GLY A 133 9.81 9.01 -3.36
CA GLY A 133 10.65 8.38 -2.34
C GLY A 133 10.05 7.09 -1.79
N ASN A 134 10.85 6.37 -1.01
CA ASN A 134 10.40 5.16 -0.34
C ASN A 134 9.33 5.49 0.70
N HIS A 135 8.22 4.78 0.66
CA HIS A 135 7.06 4.99 1.53
C HIS A 135 6.42 3.66 1.91
N TYR A 136 5.92 3.59 3.15
CA TYR A 136 5.14 2.47 3.68
C TYR A 136 4.06 2.99 4.64
N GLN A 137 2.80 2.71 4.33
CA GLN A 137 1.62 3.05 5.12
C GLN A 137 0.76 1.79 5.37
N PRO A 138 1.14 0.95 6.35
CA PRO A 138 0.52 -0.35 6.56
C PRO A 138 -0.92 -0.30 7.05
N SER A 139 -1.36 0.80 7.70
CA SER A 139 -2.75 0.95 8.15
C SER A 139 -3.74 0.88 6.99
N LEU A 140 -3.32 1.19 5.76
CA LEU A 140 -4.15 1.06 4.57
C LEU A 140 -4.50 -0.39 4.21
N TYR A 141 -3.73 -1.39 4.64
CA TYR A 141 -4.11 -2.79 4.45
C TYR A 141 -5.38 -3.17 5.23
N VAL A 142 -5.65 -2.50 6.35
CA VAL A 142 -6.83 -2.77 7.19
C VAL A 142 -8.11 -2.32 6.47
N ALA A 143 -8.06 -1.16 5.82
CA ALA A 143 -9.19 -0.58 5.10
C ALA A 143 -9.28 -1.03 3.63
N GLY A 144 -8.15 -1.36 2.99
CA GLY A 144 -8.06 -1.70 1.57
C GLY A 144 -8.84 -2.96 1.19
N ARG A 145 -9.53 -2.92 0.05
CA ARG A 145 -10.30 -4.07 -0.48
C ARG A 145 -9.97 -4.42 -1.93
N GLU A 146 -9.44 -3.47 -2.67
CA GLU A 146 -8.83 -3.68 -3.96
C GLU A 146 -7.38 -3.22 -3.91
N TYR A 147 -6.50 -3.89 -4.64
CA TYR A 147 -5.08 -3.66 -4.64
C TYR A 147 -4.56 -3.72 -6.06
N ARG A 148 -3.59 -2.85 -6.36
CA ARG A 148 -2.88 -2.81 -7.63
C ARG A 148 -1.40 -2.62 -7.37
N ASP A 149 -0.57 -3.41 -8.04
CA ASP A 149 0.86 -3.16 -8.14
C ASP A 149 1.18 -2.53 -9.50
N GLU A 150 1.95 -1.45 -9.47
CA GLU A 150 2.53 -0.79 -10.63
C GLU A 150 4.06 -0.82 -10.53
N VAL A 151 4.69 -0.98 -11.70
CA VAL A 151 6.15 -0.87 -11.86
C VAL A 151 6.46 0.17 -12.91
N GLU A 152 7.37 1.07 -12.60
CA GLU A 152 7.94 2.02 -13.55
C GLU A 152 9.29 1.50 -14.04
N ASP A 153 9.64 1.70 -15.31
CA ASP A 153 10.99 1.41 -15.83
C ASP A 153 11.89 2.66 -15.84
N ILE A 154 13.18 2.50 -16.17
CA ILE A 154 14.14 3.62 -16.23
C ILE A 154 13.82 4.66 -17.31
N ALA A 155 12.93 4.36 -18.25
CA ALA A 155 12.46 5.29 -19.26
C ALA A 155 11.20 6.05 -18.82
N GLY A 156 10.67 5.75 -17.64
CA GLY A 156 9.43 6.32 -17.10
C GLY A 156 8.16 5.63 -17.58
N THR A 157 8.28 4.42 -18.12
CA THR A 157 7.11 3.64 -18.55
C THR A 157 6.50 2.93 -17.36
N VAL A 158 5.26 3.26 -17.03
CA VAL A 158 4.50 2.61 -15.95
C VAL A 158 3.66 1.46 -16.50
N ALA A 159 3.68 0.32 -15.81
CA ALA A 159 2.84 -0.84 -16.10
C ALA A 159 2.14 -1.34 -14.84
N GLU A 160 0.83 -1.55 -14.93
CA GLU A 160 0.09 -2.36 -13.94
C GLU A 160 0.50 -3.83 -14.11
N VAL A 161 1.14 -4.40 -13.08
CA VAL A 161 1.65 -5.78 -13.12
C VAL A 161 0.74 -6.75 -12.38
N MET A 162 -0.10 -6.27 -11.47
CA MET A 162 -1.05 -7.08 -10.70
C MET A 162 -2.24 -6.21 -10.26
N ARG A 163 -3.44 -6.79 -10.31
CA ARG A 163 -4.63 -6.27 -9.64
C ARG A 163 -5.37 -7.40 -8.94
N ALA A 164 -5.78 -7.18 -7.70
CA ALA A 164 -6.44 -8.17 -6.88
C ALA A 164 -7.42 -7.54 -5.89
N THR A 165 -8.30 -8.35 -5.32
CA THR A 165 -9.13 -7.99 -4.17
C THR A 165 -8.78 -8.84 -2.97
N ALA A 166 -9.11 -8.36 -1.78
CA ALA A 166 -9.08 -9.13 -0.54
C ALA A 166 -10.21 -8.67 0.39
N GLU A 167 -10.68 -9.55 1.27
CA GLU A 167 -11.71 -9.22 2.27
C GLU A 167 -11.14 -8.39 3.44
N GLY A 168 -9.82 -8.34 3.56
CA GLY A 168 -9.06 -7.59 4.56
C GLY A 168 -7.65 -8.18 4.72
N ILE A 169 -7.00 -7.84 5.82
CA ILE A 169 -5.71 -8.40 6.24
C ILE A 169 -5.82 -8.89 7.69
N GLU A 170 -5.16 -9.99 8.01
CA GLU A 170 -4.90 -10.38 9.40
C GLU A 170 -3.66 -9.64 9.87
N THR A 171 -3.81 -8.76 10.86
CA THR A 171 -2.71 -7.87 11.29
C THR A 171 -1.68 -8.58 12.18
N GLU A 172 -2.01 -9.75 12.71
CA GLU A 172 -1.06 -10.56 13.46
C GLU A 172 0.08 -11.01 12.56
N ASP A 173 -0.22 -11.66 11.44
CA ASP A 173 0.79 -12.26 10.55
C ASP A 173 0.85 -11.62 9.15
N MET A 174 0.10 -10.54 8.94
CA MET A 174 0.02 -9.76 7.70
C MET A 174 -0.44 -10.56 6.48
N HIS A 175 -1.19 -11.65 6.65
CA HIS A 175 -1.76 -12.37 5.50
C HIS A 175 -3.06 -11.71 5.01
N LEU A 176 -3.24 -11.63 3.69
CA LEU A 176 -4.50 -11.15 3.12
C LEU A 176 -5.59 -12.21 3.23
N LEU A 177 -6.79 -11.77 3.61
CA LEU A 177 -7.97 -12.63 3.76
C LEU A 177 -8.65 -12.80 2.40
N THR A 178 -8.81 -14.06 1.98
CA THR A 178 -9.50 -14.44 0.73
C THR A 178 -9.02 -13.63 -0.49
N PRO A 179 -7.71 -13.56 -0.79
CA PRO A 179 -7.21 -12.77 -1.92
C PRO A 179 -7.69 -13.39 -3.24
N ILE A 180 -8.13 -12.56 -4.19
CA ILE A 180 -8.60 -12.98 -5.51
C ILE A 180 -7.91 -12.13 -6.58
N ARG A 181 -7.22 -12.77 -7.52
CA ARG A 181 -6.63 -12.08 -8.68
C ARG A 181 -7.73 -11.58 -9.61
N VAL A 182 -7.66 -10.30 -9.97
CA VAL A 182 -8.53 -9.65 -10.96
C VAL A 182 -7.82 -9.57 -12.31
N ALA A 183 -6.58 -9.09 -12.35
CA ALA A 183 -5.78 -8.92 -13.56
C ALA A 183 -4.27 -9.04 -13.29
N GLY A 184 -3.46 -8.98 -14.34
CA GLY A 184 -1.99 -9.00 -14.26
C GLY A 184 -1.37 -10.40 -14.24
N ASP A 185 -0.10 -10.48 -13.82
CA ASP A 185 0.69 -11.71 -13.80
C ASP A 185 0.24 -12.66 -12.68
N GLY A 186 0.03 -13.92 -13.04
CA GLY A 186 -0.44 -14.92 -12.10
C GLY A 186 0.60 -15.36 -11.07
N ASN A 187 1.88 -15.40 -11.44
CA ASN A 187 2.95 -15.75 -10.52
C ASN A 187 3.19 -14.61 -9.52
N LEU A 188 3.07 -13.34 -9.93
CA LEU A 188 3.12 -12.21 -8.99
C LEU A 188 2.02 -12.33 -7.94
N PHE A 189 0.80 -12.65 -8.37
CA PHE A 189 -0.28 -12.89 -7.41
C PHE A 189 0.00 -14.12 -6.52
N ASP A 190 0.30 -15.28 -7.11
CA ASP A 190 0.41 -16.56 -6.39
C ASP A 190 1.66 -16.63 -5.49
N TRP A 191 2.74 -15.89 -5.81
CA TRP A 191 4.03 -15.98 -5.11
C TRP A 191 4.44 -14.69 -4.40
N GLN A 192 3.59 -13.66 -4.40
CA GLN A 192 3.81 -12.43 -3.63
C GLN A 192 2.50 -12.05 -2.94
N PHE A 193 1.54 -11.44 -3.63
CA PHE A 193 0.34 -10.86 -3.02
C PHE A 193 -0.50 -11.86 -2.21
N GLY A 194 -0.77 -13.05 -2.75
CA GLY A 194 -1.63 -14.06 -2.13
C GLY A 194 -0.95 -14.91 -1.04
N THR A 195 0.24 -14.52 -0.59
CA THR A 195 1.08 -15.32 0.33
C THR A 195 1.33 -14.61 1.64
N GLY A 196 2.16 -15.19 2.51
CA GLY A 196 2.42 -14.62 3.83
C GLY A 196 3.56 -13.61 3.82
N TRP A 197 3.58 -12.76 4.84
CA TRP A 197 4.56 -11.70 5.01
C TRP A 197 5.78 -12.20 5.78
N ALA A 198 6.98 -11.82 5.36
CA ALA A 198 8.20 -12.16 6.09
C ALA A 198 9.12 -10.95 6.27
N SER A 199 9.79 -10.90 7.41
CA SER A 199 10.88 -10.00 7.78
C SER A 199 12.09 -10.81 8.25
N ALA A 200 13.22 -10.17 8.53
CA ALA A 200 14.41 -10.88 9.01
C ALA A 200 14.20 -11.66 10.33
N ASP A 201 13.20 -11.28 11.14
CA ASP A 201 12.88 -11.82 12.45
C ASP A 201 11.53 -12.54 12.54
N PHE A 202 10.78 -12.62 11.44
CA PHE A 202 9.49 -13.31 11.35
C PHE A 202 9.28 -13.94 9.98
N ASP A 203 8.77 -15.16 9.96
CA ASP A 203 8.65 -15.95 8.75
C ASP A 203 7.25 -16.55 8.63
N ARG A 204 6.48 -16.03 7.68
CA ARG A 204 5.21 -16.61 7.22
C ARG A 204 5.21 -16.85 5.73
N ASP A 205 6.39 -16.85 5.11
CA ASP A 205 6.45 -17.18 3.69
C ASP A 205 6.02 -18.63 3.45
N THR A 206 5.59 -18.93 2.22
CA THR A 206 5.07 -20.26 1.88
C THR A 206 6.09 -21.15 1.17
N LYS A 207 7.37 -20.73 1.05
CA LYS A 207 8.38 -21.48 0.29
C LYS A 207 8.82 -22.75 1.04
N GLY A 208 8.81 -22.69 2.37
CA GLY A 208 8.96 -23.85 3.26
C GLY A 208 10.38 -24.36 3.46
N ASP A 209 11.40 -23.73 2.86
CA ASP A 209 12.82 -24.09 3.00
C ASP A 209 13.67 -23.02 3.72
N GLY A 210 13.03 -22.02 4.32
CA GLY A 210 13.66 -20.98 5.12
C GLY A 210 13.03 -19.62 4.84
N ASN A 211 13.50 -18.61 5.57
CA ASN A 211 12.94 -17.26 5.51
C ASN A 211 13.47 -16.50 4.28
N CYS A 212 12.56 -16.18 3.36
CA CYS A 212 12.85 -15.46 2.14
C CYS A 212 13.37 -14.04 2.37
N SER A 213 12.85 -13.33 3.38
CA SER A 213 13.41 -12.03 3.79
C SER A 213 14.89 -12.19 4.16
N SER A 214 15.24 -13.20 4.95
CA SER A 214 16.63 -13.47 5.33
C SER A 214 17.52 -13.83 4.13
N ALA A 215 16.98 -14.59 3.17
CA ALA A 215 17.69 -14.93 1.93
C ALA A 215 17.95 -13.69 1.05
N TYR A 216 17.02 -12.73 1.05
CA TYR A 216 17.09 -11.51 0.25
C TYR A 216 17.41 -10.28 1.10
N ALA A 217 18.58 -10.36 1.75
CA ALA A 217 19.23 -9.29 2.47
C ALA A 217 18.42 -8.66 3.62
N GLY A 218 17.37 -9.30 4.11
CA GLY A 218 16.48 -8.81 5.17
C GLY A 218 15.35 -7.90 4.68
N VAL A 219 15.04 -7.89 3.37
CA VAL A 219 13.92 -7.11 2.83
C VAL A 219 12.60 -7.72 3.25
N THR A 220 11.69 -6.87 3.68
CA THR A 220 10.38 -7.26 4.21
C THR A 220 9.29 -7.02 3.16
N GLN A 221 8.50 -8.06 2.86
CA GLN A 221 7.35 -8.05 1.95
C GLN A 221 6.60 -9.39 2.05
N HIS A 222 5.55 -9.58 1.26
CA HIS A 222 4.90 -10.88 1.09
C HIS A 222 5.74 -11.82 0.21
N TYR A 223 5.91 -13.06 0.63
CA TYR A 223 6.72 -14.05 -0.07
C TYR A 223 5.99 -15.41 -0.17
N GLY A 224 5.83 -15.89 -1.40
CA GLY A 224 5.45 -17.26 -1.70
C GLY A 224 6.57 -18.07 -2.35
N ASN A 225 7.52 -17.34 -2.93
CA ASN A 225 8.82 -17.79 -3.39
C ASN A 225 9.80 -16.64 -3.10
N CYS A 226 11.06 -16.96 -2.85
CA CYS A 226 11.98 -15.93 -2.36
C CYS A 226 12.34 -14.87 -3.41
N PHE A 227 12.14 -15.17 -4.70
CA PHE A 227 12.34 -14.17 -5.74
C PHE A 227 11.30 -14.24 -6.86
N VAL A 228 10.61 -13.13 -7.04
CA VAL A 228 9.84 -12.78 -8.24
C VAL A 228 10.10 -11.32 -8.58
N TYR A 229 9.96 -10.46 -7.57
CA TYR A 229 10.55 -9.14 -7.47
C TYR A 229 10.89 -8.87 -5.99
N ASN A 230 11.67 -7.85 -5.72
CA ASN A 230 12.01 -7.48 -4.36
C ASN A 230 12.08 -5.95 -4.22
N LEU A 231 11.49 -5.43 -3.14
CA LEU A 231 11.33 -3.99 -2.95
C LEU A 231 12.66 -3.29 -2.63
N GLY A 232 13.63 -3.97 -2.04
CA GLY A 232 14.85 -3.33 -1.52
C GLY A 232 16.16 -3.95 -1.95
N ALA A 233 16.12 -5.09 -2.64
CA ALA A 233 17.28 -5.84 -3.08
C ALA A 233 17.09 -6.29 -4.54
N ASP A 234 18.19 -6.45 -5.27
CA ASP A 234 18.21 -7.18 -6.53
C ASP A 234 18.63 -8.65 -6.30
N ASP A 235 18.37 -9.50 -7.28
CA ASP A 235 18.88 -10.90 -7.33
C ASP A 235 20.22 -10.97 -8.08
N ASP A 236 20.78 -9.81 -8.48
CA ASP A 236 21.97 -9.71 -9.30
C ASP A 236 23.28 -9.67 -8.49
N GLU A 237 23.24 -9.69 -7.15
CA GLU A 237 24.42 -10.05 -6.34
C GLU A 237 24.48 -11.58 -6.09
N PRO A 238 25.64 -12.22 -6.32
CA PRO A 238 25.75 -13.66 -6.20
C PRO A 238 25.51 -14.10 -4.76
N ILE A 239 24.59 -15.04 -4.59
CA ILE A 239 24.46 -15.86 -3.37
C ILE A 239 25.88 -16.34 -3.00
N ALA A 240 26.39 -15.88 -1.86
CA ALA A 240 27.68 -16.31 -1.32
C ALA A 240 27.63 -17.75 -0.80
#